data_AF-A0A369FGX0-F1
#
_entry.id   AF-A0A369FGX0-F1
#
_cell.length_a   1.000
_cell.length_b   1.000
_cell.length_c   1.000
_cell.angle_alpha   90.00
_cell.angle_beta   90.00
_cell.angle_gamma   90.00
#
_symmetry.space_group_name_H-M   'P 1'
#
loop_
_entity.id
_entity.type
_entity.pdbx_description
1 polymer ?
#
loop_
_entity_poly.entity_id
_entity_poly.type
_entity_poly.pdbx_seq_one_letter_code
_entity_poly.pdbx_strand_id
1 'polypeptide(L)' 'MDAPYIELFAGSQQVSTTLVHFAADAGVIQEFTPLMLADNGEFKAWDGQESGKAVYLTSHPVDTSKQKSAQCYKTGI' A
#
# COMPACT_ATOMS: atom_id res chain seq x y z
N MET A 1 22.62 15.73 10.64
CA MET A 1 21.30 15.21 10.22
C MET A 1 21.44 13.71 10.35
N ASP A 2 21.16 13.17 11.54
CA ASP A 2 21.39 11.75 11.89
C ASP A 2 20.07 10.98 11.77
N ALA A 3 19.48 10.96 10.58
CA ALA A 3 18.44 9.99 10.33
C ALA A 3 19.12 8.62 10.25
N PRO A 4 18.81 7.66 11.13
CA PRO A 4 19.39 6.33 11.05
C PRO A 4 18.99 5.69 9.71
N TYR A 5 19.90 4.91 9.12
CA TYR A 5 19.53 4.04 8.02
C TYR A 5 18.45 3.06 8.51
N ILE A 6 17.34 3.00 7.79
CA ILE A 6 16.24 2.06 8.04
C ILE A 6 16.20 1.09 6.88
N GLU A 7 16.45 -0.19 7.16
CA GLU A 7 16.28 -1.26 6.20
C GLU A 7 14.78 -1.55 6.03
N LEU A 8 14.28 -1.36 4.80
CA LEU A 8 12.86 -1.56 4.46
C LEU A 8 12.57 -2.89 3.76
N PHE A 9 13.59 -3.49 3.15
CA PHE A 9 13.49 -4.72 2.36
C PHE A 9 14.38 -5.77 3.00
N ALA A 10 13.83 -6.95 3.28
CA ALA A 10 14.56 -8.05 3.92
C ALA A 10 15.20 -9.01 2.89
N GLY A 11 15.02 -8.77 1.59
CA GLY A 11 15.51 -9.64 0.52
C GLY A 11 16.02 -8.89 -0.71
N SER A 12 16.50 -9.67 -1.68
CA SER A 12 17.12 -9.17 -2.91
C SER A 12 16.20 -9.27 -4.13
N GLN A 13 14.90 -9.52 -3.94
CA GLN A 13 13.96 -9.62 -5.04
C GLN A 13 13.73 -8.26 -5.69
N GLN A 14 13.41 -8.25 -6.98
CA GLN A 14 13.10 -7.01 -7.67
C GLN A 14 11.88 -6.34 -7.04
N VAL A 15 12.08 -5.08 -6.62
CA VAL A 15 10.98 -4.21 -6.19
C VAL A 15 10.36 -3.57 -7.41
N SER A 16 9.04 -3.68 -7.53
CA SER A 16 8.26 -2.99 -8.56
C SER A 16 7.06 -2.31 -7.93
N THR A 17 6.61 -1.23 -8.54
CA THR A 17 5.44 -0.47 -8.12
C THR A 17 4.36 -0.51 -9.18
N THR A 18 3.12 -0.25 -8.75
CA THR A 18 1.97 -0.12 -9.65
C THR A 18 1.03 0.98 -9.16
N LEU A 19 0.32 1.59 -10.11
CA LEU A 19 -0.69 2.60 -9.79
C LEU A 19 -1.95 1.91 -9.29
N VAL A 20 -2.36 2.25 -8.08
CA VAL A 20 -3.55 1.72 -7.41
C VAL A 20 -4.66 2.78 -7.43
N HIS A 21 -5.92 2.37 -7.51
CA HIS A 21 -7.10 3.23 -7.34
C HIS A 21 -7.83 2.92 -6.04
N PHE A 22 -8.01 3.94 -5.20
CA PHE A 22 -8.60 3.81 -3.88
C PHE A 22 -10.07 4.16 -3.87
N ALA A 23 -10.80 3.51 -2.96
CA ALA A 23 -12.17 3.89 -2.63
C ALA A 23 -12.19 5.33 -2.07
N ALA A 24 -13.19 6.11 -2.48
CA ALA A 24 -13.27 7.53 -2.14
C ALA A 24 -13.48 7.80 -0.64
N ASP A 25 -13.95 6.81 0.12
CA ASP A 25 -14.26 6.83 1.54
C ASP A 25 -13.21 6.12 2.41
N ALA A 26 -12.09 5.66 1.83
CA ALA A 26 -11.06 4.94 2.58
C ALA A 26 -10.26 5.82 3.56
N GLY A 27 -10.46 7.14 3.54
CA GLY A 27 -9.83 8.08 4.47
C GLY A 27 -8.33 8.25 4.24
N VAL A 28 -7.58 8.43 5.33
CA VAL A 28 -6.12 8.54 5.30
C VAL A 28 -5.51 7.17 5.58
N ILE A 29 -4.79 6.62 4.60
CA ILE A 29 -4.05 5.36 4.70
C ILE A 29 -2.59 5.70 4.94
N GLN A 30 -1.97 5.16 6.00
CA GLN A 30 -0.56 5.41 6.31
C GLN A 30 0.38 4.69 5.33
N GLU A 31 1.66 5.05 5.32
CA GLU A 31 2.70 4.28 4.63
C GLU A 31 2.80 2.84 5.18
N PHE A 32 3.31 1.93 4.34
CA PHE A 32 3.51 0.53 4.68
C PHE A 32 2.25 -0.19 5.21
N THR A 33 1.08 0.28 4.77
CA THR A 33 -0.21 -0.36 5.06
C THR A 33 -0.55 -1.36 3.95
N PRO A 34 -0.83 -2.63 4.30
CA PRO A 34 -1.26 -3.61 3.32
C PRO A 34 -2.64 -3.25 2.74
N LEU A 35 -2.80 -3.45 1.44
CA LEU A 35 -4.03 -3.15 0.70
C LEU A 35 -4.71 -4.41 0.22
N MET A 36 -6.04 -4.41 0.23
CA MET A 36 -6.88 -5.45 -0.35
C MET A 36 -7.80 -4.87 -1.43
N LEU A 37 -8.23 -5.74 -2.35
CA LEU A 37 -9.24 -5.42 -3.35
C LEU A 37 -10.63 -5.64 -2.75
N ALA A 38 -11.48 -4.62 -2.79
CA ALA A 38 -12.89 -4.74 -2.43
C ALA A 38 -13.73 -5.26 -3.60
N ASP A 39 -14.97 -5.68 -3.32
CA ASP A 39 -15.87 -6.28 -4.33
C ASP A 39 -16.21 -5.33 -5.48
N ASN A 40 -16.11 -4.01 -5.24
CA ASN A 40 -16.33 -2.97 -6.25
C ASN A 40 -15.10 -2.69 -7.14
N GLY A 41 -14.00 -3.42 -6.95
CA GLY A 41 -12.76 -3.26 -7.72
C GLY A 41 -11.85 -2.12 -7.24
N GLU A 42 -12.23 -1.43 -6.15
CA GLU A 42 -11.40 -0.40 -5.53
C GLU A 42 -10.52 -0.98 -4.43
N PHE A 43 -9.39 -0.32 -4.15
CA PHE A 43 -8.48 -0.73 -3.09
C PHE A 43 -8.77 0.01 -1.78
N LYS A 44 -8.64 -0.74 -0.68
CA LYS A 44 -8.74 -0.25 0.69
C LYS A 44 -7.68 -0.91 1.57
N ALA A 45 -7.48 -0.41 2.78
CA ALA A 45 -6.64 -1.08 3.77
C ALA A 45 -7.16 -2.50 4.05
N TRP A 46 -6.24 -3.46 4.12
CA TRP A 46 -6.58 -4.84 4.46
C TRP A 46 -7.06 -4.94 5.91
N ASP A 47 -8.15 -5.67 6.12
CA ASP A 47 -8.83 -5.83 7.41
C ASP A 47 -8.22 -6.92 8.32
N GLY A 48 -7.21 -7.64 7.82
CA GLY A 48 -6.52 -8.70 8.57
C GLY A 48 -7.32 -10.00 8.74
N GLN A 49 -8.49 -10.14 8.10
CA GLN A 49 -9.37 -11.30 8.34
C GLN A 49 -8.95 -12.54 7.54
N GLU A 50 -8.55 -12.36 6.28
CA GLU A 50 -8.27 -13.47 5.36
C GLU A 50 -6.86 -13.41 4.78
N SER A 51 -6.10 -14.50 4.97
CA SER A 51 -4.78 -14.69 4.36
C SER A 51 -4.86 -14.61 2.84
N GLY A 52 -3.87 -13.94 2.23
CA GLY A 52 -3.77 -13.80 0.77
C GLY A 52 -4.65 -12.68 0.18
N LYS A 53 -5.38 -11.92 1.00
CA LYS A 53 -6.14 -10.74 0.54
C LYS A 53 -5.34 -9.44 0.55
N ALA A 54 -4.23 -9.38 1.29
CA ALA A 54 -3.24 -8.31 1.18
C ALA A 54 -2.43 -8.49 -0.11
N VAL A 55 -2.65 -7.62 -1.09
CA VAL A 55 -2.07 -7.75 -2.43
C VAL A 55 -1.03 -6.69 -2.77
N TYR A 56 -1.10 -5.49 -2.15
CA TYR A 56 -0.14 -4.39 -2.34
C TYR A 56 0.20 -3.70 -1.01
N LEU A 57 1.24 -2.86 -1.02
CA LEU A 57 1.68 -2.09 0.16
C LEU A 57 1.83 -0.60 -0.20
N THR A 58 1.29 0.31 0.61
CA THR A 58 1.47 1.76 0.39
C THR A 58 2.93 2.18 0.58
N SER A 59 3.41 3.10 -0.27
CA SER A 59 4.79 3.61 -0.22
C SER A 59 4.93 4.93 0.56
N HIS A 60 3.82 5.63 0.78
CA HIS A 60 3.70 6.90 1.50
C HIS A 60 2.25 7.05 2.00
N PRO A 61 1.96 8.00 2.92
CA PRO A 61 0.59 8.32 3.30
C PRO A 61 -0.28 8.70 2.10
N VAL A 62 -1.47 8.13 1.99
CA VAL A 62 -2.46 8.44 0.97
C VAL A 62 -3.70 9.03 1.62
N ASP A 63 -3.99 10.30 1.32
CA ASP A 63 -5.25 10.95 1.66
C ASP A 63 -6.22 10.83 0.49
N THR A 64 -7.16 9.88 0.59
CA THR A 64 -8.09 9.53 -0.49
C THR A 64 -9.11 10.63 -0.81
N SER A 65 -9.25 11.63 0.08
CA SER A 65 -10.04 12.83 -0.17
C SER A 65 -9.37 13.78 -1.17
N LYS A 66 -8.03 13.73 -1.28
CA LYS A 66 -7.22 14.60 -2.15
C LYS A 66 -6.75 13.89 -3.42
N GLN A 67 -6.40 12.62 -3.31
CA GLN A 67 -5.94 11.81 -4.44
C GLN A 67 -6.56 10.42 -4.40
N LYS A 68 -7.15 10.00 -5.52
CA LYS A 68 -7.78 8.67 -5.61
C LYS A 68 -6.82 7.58 -6.09
N SER A 69 -5.54 7.91 -6.25
CA SER A 69 -4.56 6.98 -6.79
C SER A 69 -3.18 7.26 -6.24
N ALA A 70 -2.38 6.20 -6.07
CA ALA A 70 -1.00 6.30 -5.63
C ALA A 70 -0.17 5.12 -6.12
N GLN A 71 1.14 5.31 -6.23
CA GLN A 71 2.08 4.23 -6.49
C GLN A 71 2.25 3.39 -5.22
N CYS A 72 2.00 2.09 -5.35
CA CYS A 72 2.13 1.11 -4.27
C CYS A 72 3.13 0.02 -4.65
N TYR A 73 3.79 -0.59 -3.67
CA TYR A 73 4.66 -1.74 -3.91
C TYR A 73 3.82 -2.94 -4.33
N LYS A 74 4.27 -3.60 -5.40
CA LYS A 74 3.66 -4.77 -6.01
C LYS A 74 4.48 -6.04 -5.81
N THR A 75 5.80 -5.91 -5.74
CA THR A 75 6.74 -7.01 -5.51
C THR A 75 7.89 -6.54 -4.61
N GLY A 76 8.56 -7.49 -3.96
CA GLY A 76 9.68 -7.25 -3.05
C GLY A 76 9.61 -8.22 -1.87
N ILE A 77 10.73 -8.32 -1.14
CA ILE A 77 10.86 -9.00 0.16
C ILE A 77 11.67 -8.09 1.07
#